data_AF-A0A8T4WTQ7-F1
#
_entry.id   AF-A0A8T4WTQ7-F1
#
_cell.length_a   1.000
_cell.length_b   1.000
_cell.length_c   1.000
_cell.angle_alpha   90.00
_cell.angle_beta   90.00
_cell.angle_gamma   90.00
#
_symmetry.space_group_name_H-M   'P 1'
#
loop_
_entity.id
_entity.type
_entity.pdbx_description
1 polymer ?
#
loop_
_entity_poly.entity_id
_entity_poly.type
_entity_poly.pdbx_seq_one_letter_code
_entity_poly.pdbx_strand_id
1 'polypeptide(L)'
;MKLGKLKIEFEKRVTLNFWSAALISIIAVVVALLAFCLIFFSAGVSPIDGYAKIFSYAFLNSQGLELTINRFIFLLFCTLAFILPRKAGFWNIGMAGQFYMGAIGAFTVPFFFPNLPSIIIVPLMIITAAIFGAAVGGVPG
;
A
#
# COMPACT_ATOMS: atom_id res chain seq x y z
N MET A 1 -12.80 32.72 -7.20
CA MET A 1 -13.70 33.81 -6.74
C MET A 1 -13.62 33.89 -5.22
N LYS A 2 -13.37 35.06 -4.61
CA LYS A 2 -13.33 35.20 -3.13
C LYS A 2 -14.74 35.53 -2.63
N LEU A 3 -15.30 34.68 -1.76
CA LEU A 3 -16.52 34.97 -1.01
C LEU A 3 -16.11 35.28 0.43
N GLY A 4 -16.07 36.56 0.80
CA GLY A 4 -15.59 37.00 2.10
C GLY A 4 -14.13 36.60 2.37
N LYS A 5 -13.87 35.80 3.42
CA LYS A 5 -12.54 35.25 3.75
C LYS A 5 -12.20 33.95 3.01
N LEU A 6 -13.16 33.32 2.32
CA LEU A 6 -12.98 32.04 1.63
C LEU A 6 -12.57 32.26 0.17
N LYS A 7 -11.36 31.81 -0.18
CA LYS A 7 -10.86 31.81 -1.56
C LYS A 7 -11.32 30.50 -2.23
N ILE A 8 -12.37 30.58 -3.04
CA ILE A 8 -12.84 29.43 -3.84
C ILE A 8 -12.02 29.41 -5.13
N GLU A 9 -11.11 28.45 -5.23
CA GLU A 9 -10.40 28.11 -6.47
C GLU A 9 -11.12 26.95 -7.16
N PHE A 10 -11.58 27.19 -8.39
CA PHE A 10 -12.15 26.15 -9.25
C PHE A 10 -11.00 25.46 -9.96
N GLU A 11 -10.59 24.30 -9.47
CA GLU A 11 -9.63 23.45 -10.15
C GLU A 11 -10.37 22.50 -11.10
N LYS A 12 -9.98 22.48 -12.38
CA LYS A 12 -10.57 21.55 -13.35
C LYS A 12 -10.18 20.13 -12.95
N ARG A 13 -11.16 19.31 -12.55
CA ARG A 13 -10.92 17.92 -12.21
C ARG A 13 -10.36 17.19 -13.43
N VAL A 14 -9.15 16.65 -13.32
CA VAL A 14 -8.57 15.79 -14.36
C VAL A 14 -9.40 14.51 -14.41
N THR A 15 -10.31 14.44 -15.37
CA THR A 15 -11.08 13.23 -15.67
C THR A 15 -10.27 12.41 -16.66
N LEU A 16 -9.59 11.38 -16.16
CA LEU A 16 -8.91 10.42 -17.04
C LEU A 16 -9.96 9.50 -17.66
N ASN A 17 -9.90 9.32 -18.98
CA ASN A 17 -10.62 8.24 -19.63
C ASN A 17 -9.97 6.90 -19.22
N PHE A 18 -10.74 5.81 -19.23
CA PHE A 18 -10.29 4.47 -18.88
C PHE A 18 -9.00 4.08 -19.62
N TRP A 19 -8.96 4.33 -20.93
CA TRP A 19 -7.80 4.04 -21.77
C TRP A 19 -6.56 4.82 -21.37
N SER A 20 -6.72 6.10 -21.00
CA SER A 20 -5.63 6.94 -20.52
C SER A 20 -5.10 6.40 -19.18
N ALA A 21 -5.97 6.02 -18.26
CA ALA A 21 -5.58 5.45 -16.97
C ALA A 21 -4.85 4.10 -17.13
N ALA A 22 -5.35 3.23 -18.02
CA ALA A 22 -4.70 1.96 -18.34
C ALA A 22 -3.31 2.17 -18.95
N LEU A 23 -3.18 3.10 -19.91
CA LEU A 23 -1.90 3.41 -20.55
C LEU A 23 -0.87 3.96 -19.55
N ILE A 24 -1.28 4.88 -18.67
CA ILE A 24 -0.41 5.41 -17.60
C ILE A 24 0.08 4.26 -16.71
N SER A 25 -0.81 3.33 -16.34
CA SER A 25 -0.46 2.19 -15.48
C SER A 25 0.53 1.25 -16.16
N ILE A 26 0.33 0.94 -17.46
CA ILE A 26 1.25 0.10 -18.23
C ILE A 26 2.63 0.75 -18.32
N ILE A 27 2.69 2.06 -18.64
CA ILE A 27 3.95 2.80 -18.73
C ILE A 27 4.66 2.78 -17.37
N ALA A 28 3.94 3.01 -16.26
CA ALA A 28 4.53 2.96 -14.93
C ALA A 28 5.15 1.58 -14.61
N VAL A 29 4.47 0.49 -14.98
CA VAL A 29 5.00 -0.87 -14.83
C VAL A 29 6.26 -1.07 -15.67
N VAL A 30 6.26 -0.66 -16.93
CA VAL A 30 7.43 -0.79 -17.81
C VAL A 30 8.63 0.00 -17.26
N VAL A 31 8.41 1.24 -16.81
CA VAL A 31 9.46 2.07 -16.21
C VAL A 31 10.00 1.43 -14.93
N ALA A 32 9.13 0.87 -14.08
CA ALA A 32 9.56 0.16 -12.89
C ALA A 32 10.42 -1.07 -13.23
N LEU A 33 10.03 -1.87 -14.23
CA LEU A 33 10.85 -2.98 -14.72
C LEU A 33 12.21 -2.45 -15.21
N LEU A 34 12.25 -1.44 -16.07
CA LEU A 34 13.52 -0.88 -16.55
C LEU A 34 14.41 -0.36 -15.40
N ALA A 35 13.83 0.24 -14.37
CA ALA A 35 14.58 0.65 -13.18
C ALA A 35 15.17 -0.55 -12.41
N PHE A 36 14.43 -1.66 -12.31
CA PHE A 36 14.92 -2.90 -11.70
C PHE A 36 16.06 -3.55 -12.48
N CYS A 37 16.15 -3.35 -13.80
CA CYS A 37 17.33 -3.79 -14.56
C CYS A 37 18.63 -3.20 -14.01
N LEU A 38 18.61 -1.94 -13.56
CA LEU A 38 19.79 -1.30 -12.95
C LEU A 38 20.24 -2.01 -11.68
N ILE A 39 19.27 -2.52 -10.89
CA ILE A 39 19.54 -3.28 -9.67
C ILE A 39 20.12 -4.66 -10.02
N PHE A 40 19.62 -5.32 -11.07
CA PHE A 40 20.20 -6.59 -11.51
C PHE A 40 21.62 -6.43 -12.02
N PHE A 41 21.88 -5.39 -12.80
CA PHE A 41 23.25 -5.10 -13.26
C PHE A 41 24.19 -4.79 -12.11
N SER A 42 23.77 -4.02 -11.10
CA SER A 42 24.62 -3.75 -9.93
C SER A 42 24.88 -5.01 -9.08
N ALA A 43 23.96 -5.97 -9.10
CA ALA A 43 24.12 -7.27 -8.47
C ALA A 43 24.91 -8.29 -9.33
N GLY A 44 25.34 -7.93 -10.54
CA GLY A 44 26.04 -8.84 -11.46
C GLY A 44 25.15 -9.94 -12.06
N VAL A 45 23.83 -9.75 -12.05
CA VAL A 45 22.84 -10.70 -12.56
C VAL A 45 22.28 -10.20 -13.89
N SER A 46 22.11 -11.08 -14.88
CA SER A 46 21.44 -10.70 -16.12
C SER A 46 19.96 -10.36 -15.84
N PRO A 47 19.42 -9.23 -16.32
CA PRO A 47 18.02 -8.87 -16.05
C PRO A 47 17.03 -9.91 -16.56
N ILE A 48 17.33 -10.54 -17.71
CA ILE A 48 16.49 -11.60 -18.28
C ILE A 48 16.40 -12.78 -17.31
N ASP A 49 17.53 -13.26 -16.77
CA ASP A 49 17.54 -14.37 -15.81
C ASP A 49 16.86 -13.97 -14.49
N GLY A 50 17.05 -12.71 -14.06
CA GLY A 50 16.41 -12.14 -12.88
C GLY A 50 14.88 -12.19 -13.00
N TYR A 51 14.33 -11.68 -14.09
CA TYR A 51 12.89 -11.74 -14.33
C TYR A 51 12.40 -13.17 -14.53
N ALA A 52 13.12 -14.00 -15.29
CA ALA A 52 12.73 -15.40 -15.49
C ALA A 52 12.56 -16.12 -14.15
N LYS A 53 13.49 -15.92 -13.20
CA LYS A 53 13.40 -16.48 -11.84
C LYS A 53 12.22 -15.90 -11.04
N ILE A 54 11.97 -14.59 -11.12
CA ILE A 54 10.82 -13.97 -10.44
C ILE A 54 9.51 -14.57 -10.95
N PHE A 55 9.34 -14.66 -12.27
CA PHE A 55 8.13 -15.21 -12.88
C PHE A 55 7.99 -16.71 -12.58
N SER A 56 9.07 -17.49 -12.65
CA SER A 56 9.01 -18.90 -12.29
C SER A 56 8.64 -19.12 -10.83
N TYR A 57 9.20 -18.31 -9.93
CA TYR A 57 8.84 -18.38 -8.53
C TYR A 57 7.39 -17.96 -8.26
N ALA A 58 6.90 -16.95 -8.97
CA ALA A 58 5.55 -16.42 -8.79
C ALA A 58 4.45 -17.33 -9.37
N PHE A 59 4.69 -18.00 -10.50
CA PHE A 59 3.64 -18.73 -11.24
C PHE A 59 3.89 -20.24 -11.40
N LEU A 60 5.15 -20.68 -11.47
CA LEU A 60 5.51 -22.08 -11.77
C LEU A 60 5.84 -22.90 -10.50
N ASN A 61 5.93 -22.26 -9.34
CA ASN A 61 6.13 -22.93 -8.05
C ASN A 61 4.78 -23.34 -7.43
N SER A 62 4.74 -24.52 -6.82
CA SER A 62 3.57 -25.10 -6.13
C SER A 62 2.85 -24.13 -5.19
N GLN A 63 3.59 -23.35 -4.40
CA GLN A 63 3.04 -22.35 -3.48
C GLN A 63 3.16 -20.91 -4.00
N GLY A 64 3.84 -20.72 -5.14
CA GLY A 64 4.19 -19.41 -5.68
C GLY A 64 2.98 -18.56 -6.01
N LEU A 65 1.96 -19.18 -6.63
CA LEU A 65 0.75 -18.48 -7.05
C LEU A 65 -0.06 -18.00 -5.85
N GLU A 66 -0.23 -18.86 -4.84
CA GLU A 66 -0.96 -18.53 -3.60
C GLU A 66 -0.29 -17.38 -2.85
N LEU A 67 1.04 -17.44 -2.70
CA LEU A 67 1.84 -16.37 -2.09
C LEU A 67 1.73 -15.06 -2.87
N THR A 68 1.77 -15.13 -4.20
CA THR A 68 1.62 -13.97 -5.09
C THR A 68 0.25 -13.32 -4.93
N ILE A 69 -0.82 -14.13 -4.94
CA ILE A 69 -2.20 -13.65 -4.76
C ILE A 69 -2.38 -13.05 -3.37
N ASN A 70 -1.85 -13.69 -2.32
CA ASN A 70 -1.95 -13.18 -0.96
C ASN A 70 -1.29 -11.80 -0.82
N ARG A 71 -0.09 -11.63 -1.37
CA ARG A 71 0.61 -10.34 -1.43
C ARG A 71 -0.13 -9.30 -2.28
N PHE A 72 -0.73 -9.73 -3.39
CA PHE A 72 -1.53 -8.85 -4.23
C PHE A 72 -2.75 -8.30 -3.48
N ILE A 73 -3.53 -9.17 -2.82
CA ILE A 73 -4.69 -8.77 -2.01
C ILE A 73 -4.28 -7.79 -0.93
N PHE A 74 -3.17 -8.08 -0.23
CA PHE A 74 -2.61 -7.19 0.79
C PHE A 74 -2.30 -5.79 0.23
N LEU A 75 -1.56 -5.71 -0.88
CA LEU A 75 -1.21 -4.43 -1.51
C LEU A 75 -2.43 -3.72 -2.11
N LEU A 76 -3.42 -4.47 -2.60
CA LEU A 76 -4.68 -3.94 -3.10
C LEU A 76 -5.44 -3.22 -1.96
N PHE A 77 -5.57 -3.85 -0.79
CA PHE A 77 -6.19 -3.21 0.37
C PHE A 77 -5.43 -1.97 0.85
N CYS A 78 -4.09 -2.03 0.88
CA CYS A 78 -3.26 -0.87 1.20
C CYS A 78 -3.53 0.29 0.22
N THR A 79 -3.65 -0.01 -1.07
CA THR A 79 -3.93 0.98 -2.12
C THR A 79 -5.33 1.56 -1.96
N LEU A 80 -6.35 0.71 -1.71
CA LEU A 80 -7.73 1.16 -1.50
C LEU A 80 -7.84 2.10 -0.29
N ALA A 81 -7.16 1.79 0.81
CA ALA A 81 -7.13 2.64 1.99
C ALA A 81 -6.43 3.99 1.72
N PHE A 82 -5.47 4.04 0.80
CA PHE A 82 -4.78 5.28 0.41
C PHE A 82 -5.63 6.22 -0.46
N ILE A 83 -6.63 5.72 -1.19
CA ILE A 83 -7.45 6.55 -2.10
C ILE A 83 -8.16 7.70 -1.36
N LEU A 84 -8.57 7.48 -0.11
CA LEU A 84 -9.26 8.49 0.70
C LEU A 84 -8.32 9.65 1.09
N PRO A 85 -7.16 9.43 1.75
CA PRO A 85 -6.17 10.49 2.00
C PRO A 85 -5.71 11.19 0.72
N ARG A 86 -5.52 10.44 -0.37
CA ARG A 86 -5.09 11.02 -1.65
C ARG A 86 -6.10 12.02 -2.19
N LYS A 87 -7.40 11.78 -2.02
CA LYS A 87 -8.46 12.73 -2.39
C LYS A 87 -8.43 14.00 -1.53
N ALA A 88 -7.93 13.93 -0.30
CA ALA A 88 -7.75 15.07 0.60
C ALA A 88 -6.40 15.79 0.37
N GLY A 89 -5.60 15.37 -0.63
CA GLY A 89 -4.31 15.98 -0.96
C GLY A 89 -3.12 15.42 -0.17
N PHE A 90 -3.35 14.46 0.73
CA PHE A 90 -2.28 13.82 1.49
C PHE A 90 -1.55 12.78 0.64
N TRP A 91 -0.24 12.70 0.82
CA TRP A 91 0.63 11.75 0.15
C TRP A 91 1.21 10.78 1.17
N ASN A 92 0.97 9.48 1.01
CA ASN A 92 1.36 8.45 1.95
C ASN A 92 1.91 7.24 1.17
N ILE A 93 3.23 7.04 1.25
CA ILE A 93 3.95 5.93 0.59
C ILE A 93 4.02 4.68 1.51
N GLY A 94 3.78 4.85 2.82
CA GLY A 94 4.11 3.87 3.87
C GLY A 94 2.98 2.93 4.31
N MET A 95 1.90 2.81 3.54
CA MET A 95 0.69 2.07 3.96
C MET A 95 0.95 0.63 4.41
N ALA A 96 1.86 -0.10 3.74
CA ALA A 96 2.21 -1.46 4.15
C ALA A 96 2.85 -1.48 5.55
N GLY A 97 3.73 -0.52 5.85
CA GLY A 97 4.34 -0.37 7.17
C GLY A 97 3.31 0.01 8.24
N GLN A 98 2.37 0.89 7.91
CA GLN A 98 1.26 1.25 8.81
C GLN A 98 0.38 0.05 9.12
N PHE A 99 0.10 -0.81 8.13
CA PHE A 99 -0.64 -2.04 8.35
C PHE A 99 0.10 -2.99 9.30
N TYR A 100 1.40 -3.25 9.06
CA TYR A 100 2.18 -4.13 9.94
C TYR A 100 2.24 -3.60 11.37
N MET A 101 2.45 -2.30 11.55
CA MET A 101 2.47 -1.67 12.86
C MET A 101 1.10 -1.69 13.53
N GLY A 102 0.03 -1.46 12.78
CA GLY A 102 -1.33 -1.63 13.26
C GLY A 102 -1.64 -3.07 13.68
N ALA A 103 -1.15 -4.07 12.95
CA ALA A 103 -1.29 -5.48 13.32
C ALA A 103 -0.56 -5.81 14.63
N ILE A 104 0.66 -5.27 14.82
CA ILE A 104 1.39 -5.38 16.08
C ILE A 104 0.60 -4.73 17.22
N GLY A 105 0.09 -3.50 17.01
CA GLY A 105 -0.75 -2.80 17.99
C GLY A 105 -2.02 -3.58 18.34
N ALA A 106 -2.72 -4.12 17.34
CA ALA A 106 -3.89 -4.96 17.56
C ALA A 106 -3.57 -6.17 18.45
N PHE A 107 -2.43 -6.83 18.19
CA PHE A 107 -2.01 -8.02 18.92
C PHE A 107 -1.67 -7.75 20.38
N THR A 108 -1.27 -6.52 20.75
CA THR A 108 -0.93 -6.22 22.16
C THR A 108 -2.13 -6.38 23.09
N VAL A 109 -3.35 -6.14 22.61
CA VAL A 109 -4.57 -6.25 23.42
C VAL A 109 -4.83 -7.66 23.93
N PRO A 110 -5.03 -8.68 23.09
CA PRO A 110 -5.26 -10.04 23.58
C PRO A 110 -4.03 -10.62 24.30
N PHE A 111 -2.82 -10.12 23.99
CA PHE A 111 -1.60 -10.52 24.68
C PHE A 111 -1.57 -10.05 26.15
N PHE A 112 -1.90 -8.79 26.43
CA PHE A 112 -1.90 -8.25 27.80
C PHE A 112 -3.23 -8.45 28.54
N PHE A 113 -4.35 -8.58 27.83
CA PHE A 113 -5.70 -8.68 28.39
C PHE A 113 -6.45 -9.92 27.89
N PRO A 114 -5.94 -11.15 28.12
CA PRO A 114 -6.50 -12.38 27.53
C PRO A 114 -7.89 -12.75 28.07
N ASN A 115 -8.26 -12.28 29.26
CA ASN A 115 -9.49 -12.66 29.95
C ASN A 115 -10.68 -11.71 29.67
N LEU A 116 -10.50 -10.67 28.85
CA LEU A 116 -11.59 -9.76 28.53
C LEU A 116 -12.60 -10.44 27.57
N PRO A 117 -13.89 -10.09 27.66
CA PRO A 117 -14.86 -10.60 26.70
C PRO A 117 -14.57 -10.05 25.29
N SER A 118 -14.82 -10.86 24.26
CA SER A 118 -14.52 -10.52 22.85
C SER A 118 -15.14 -9.19 22.40
N ILE A 119 -16.28 -8.83 22.98
CA ILE A 119 -16.99 -7.56 22.70
C ILE A 119 -16.18 -6.32 23.10
N ILE A 120 -15.26 -6.44 24.07
CA ILE A 120 -14.36 -5.37 24.51
C ILE A 120 -13.00 -5.50 23.81
N ILE A 121 -12.51 -6.74 23.65
CA ILE A 121 -11.21 -6.98 22.99
C ILE A 121 -11.19 -6.41 21.58
N VAL A 122 -12.21 -6.69 20.76
CA VAL A 122 -12.20 -6.28 19.34
C VAL A 122 -12.15 -4.75 19.17
N PRO A 123 -12.99 -3.94 19.84
CA PRO A 123 -12.85 -2.48 19.80
C PRO A 123 -11.47 -1.99 20.27
N LEU A 124 -10.93 -2.57 21.33
CA LEU A 124 -9.63 -2.17 21.87
C LEU A 124 -8.49 -2.51 20.90
N MET A 125 -8.57 -3.66 20.21
CA MET A 125 -7.65 -4.03 19.12
C MET A 125 -7.69 -3.01 17.98
N ILE A 126 -8.88 -2.53 17.59
CA ILE A 126 -9.03 -1.52 16.55
C ILE A 126 -8.38 -0.19 16.98
N ILE A 127 -8.60 0.24 18.23
CA ILE A 127 -8.03 1.49 18.76
C ILE A 127 -6.51 1.41 18.80
N THR A 128 -5.96 0.32 19.35
CA THR A 128 -4.50 0.12 19.44
C THR A 128 -3.86 -0.02 18.06
N ALA A 129 -4.51 -0.70 17.11
CA ALA A 129 -4.08 -0.75 15.73
C ALA A 129 -4.02 0.64 15.09
N ALA A 130 -5.05 1.47 15.30
CA ALA A 130 -5.10 2.83 14.78
C ALA A 130 -3.97 3.70 15.36
N ILE A 131 -3.70 3.60 16.66
CA ILE A 131 -2.62 4.35 17.33
C ILE A 131 -1.26 3.97 16.76
N PHE A 132 -0.96 2.67 16.66
CA PHE A 132 0.35 2.20 16.16
C PHE A 132 0.53 2.51 14.67
N GLY A 133 -0.53 2.31 13.87
CA GLY A 133 -0.52 2.68 12.46
C GLY A 133 -0.31 4.18 12.26
N ALA A 134 -0.99 5.03 13.06
CA ALA A 134 -0.83 6.48 13.02
C ALA A 134 0.55 6.94 13.47
N ALA A 135 1.14 6.31 14.48
CA ALA A 135 2.48 6.63 14.96
C ALA A 135 3.54 6.49 13.86
N VAL A 136 3.45 5.44 13.04
CA VAL A 136 4.35 5.25 11.89
C VAL A 136 3.89 6.04 10.67
N GLY A 137 2.59 6.34 10.55
CA GLY A 137 2.07 7.20 9.50
C GLY A 137 2.52 8.65 9.59
N GLY A 138 2.69 9.19 10.80
CA GLY A 138 3.17 10.57 10.99
C GLY A 138 4.62 10.82 10.56
N VAL A 139 5.40 9.79 10.22
CA VAL A 139 6.79 9.94 9.75
C VAL A 139 6.86 10.30 8.25
N PRO A 140 6.20 9.58 7.32
CA PRO A 140 6.16 9.94 5.91
C PRO A 140 5.12 11.03 5.55
N GLY A 141 4.16 11.36 6.44
CA GLY A 141 3.15 12.41 6.24
C GLY A 141 1.83 12.17 6.97
#